data_AF-A0A3D0CEL0-F1
#
_entry.id   AF-A0A3D0CEL0-F1
#
_cell.length_a   1.000
_cell.length_b   1.000
_cell.length_c   1.000
_cell.angle_alpha   90.00
_cell.angle_beta   90.00
_cell.angle_gamma   90.00
#
_symmetry.space_group_name_H-M   'P 1'
#
loop_
_entity.id
_entity.type
_entity.pdbx_description
1 polymer ?
#
loop_
_entity_poly.entity_id
_entity_poly.type
_entity_poly.pdbx_seq_one_letter_code
_entity_poly.pdbx_strand_id
1 'polypeptide(L)' 'ELYIDTHGHRVCDDVWQLYEQAIKRFGALPTLIEWDTNIPELAVLLEEKGKAEAIISKVESIEKSSLIANSVNRQA' A
#
# COMPACT_ATOMS: atom_id res chain seq x y z
N GLU A 1 19.35 -5.47 16.88
CA GLU A 1 19.26 -6.22 15.62
C GLU A 1 19.60 -5.29 14.46
N LEU A 2 19.98 -5.82 13.30
CA LEU A 2 20.35 -5.05 12.09
C LEU A 2 19.33 -5.33 10.98
N TYR A 3 18.76 -4.28 10.39
CA TYR A 3 17.84 -4.36 9.26
C TYR A 3 18.51 -3.78 8.01
N ILE A 4 18.48 -4.54 6.92
CA ILE A 4 19.11 -4.16 5.65
C ILE A 4 18.04 -4.25 4.56
N ASP A 5 17.88 -3.17 3.82
CA ASP A 5 17.05 -3.17 2.63
C ASP A 5 17.90 -3.55 1.42
N THR A 6 17.68 -4.76 0.91
CA THR A 6 18.53 -5.34 -0.15
C THR A 6 17.89 -5.24 -1.54
N HIS A 7 16.62 -4.85 -1.63
CA HIS A 7 15.83 -4.76 -2.88
C HIS A 7 16.03 -5.97 -3.84
N GLY A 8 16.29 -7.14 -3.28
CA GLY A 8 16.61 -8.37 -4.03
C GLY A 8 15.66 -9.52 -3.75
N HIS A 9 14.58 -9.25 -3.01
CA HIS A 9 13.62 -10.23 -2.51
C HIS A 9 12.22 -9.63 -2.51
N ARG A 10 11.20 -10.47 -2.32
CA ARG A 10 9.83 -10.00 -2.09
C ARG A 10 9.77 -9.10 -0.86
N VAL A 11 8.90 -8.10 -0.91
CA VAL A 11 8.64 -7.21 0.22
C VAL A 11 8.01 -8.03 1.34
N CYS A 12 8.54 -7.93 2.56
CA CYS A 12 8.03 -8.68 3.70
C CYS A 12 6.71 -8.08 4.24
N ASP A 13 5.94 -8.90 4.95
CA ASP A 13 4.61 -8.53 5.43
C ASP A 13 4.63 -7.32 6.38
N ASP A 14 5.68 -7.18 7.19
CA ASP A 14 5.82 -6.04 8.11
C ASP A 14 5.97 -4.71 7.34
N VAL A 15 6.67 -4.71 6.20
CA VAL A 15 6.78 -3.53 5.33
C VAL A 15 5.44 -3.22 4.65
N TRP A 16 4.68 -4.25 4.25
CA TRP A 16 3.33 -4.06 3.73
C TRP A 16 2.37 -3.45 4.77
N GLN A 17 2.48 -3.84 6.04
CA GLN A 17 1.72 -3.23 7.13
C GLN A 17 2.11 -1.75 7.33
N LEU A 18 3.41 -1.43 7.28
CA LEU A 18 3.88 -0.05 7.35
C LEU A 18 3.39 0.79 6.16
N TYR A 19 3.39 0.22 4.97
CA TYR A 19 2.86 0.86 3.77
C TYR A 19 1.36 1.18 3.89
N GLU A 20 0.54 0.27 4.42
CA GLU A 20 -0.89 0.57 4.68
C GLU A 20 -1.05 1.76 5.63
N GLN A 21 -0.23 1.88 6.67
CA GLN A 21 -0.26 3.03 7.58
C GLN A 21 0.17 4.33 6.88
N ALA A 22 1.17 4.25 6.00
CA ALA A 22 1.60 5.40 5.21
C ALA A 22 0.46 5.90 4.29
N ILE A 23 -0.20 5.01 3.56
CA ILE A 23 -1.32 5.39 2.68
C ILE A 23 -2.50 5.95 3.49
N LYS A 24 -2.82 5.41 4.67
CA LYS A 24 -3.83 6.02 5.57
C LYS A 24 -3.45 7.43 6.04
N ARG A 25 -2.16 7.72 6.16
CA ARG A 25 -1.68 9.01 6.69
C ARG A 25 -1.57 10.08 5.60
N PHE A 26 -1.12 9.69 4.41
CA PHE A 26 -0.75 10.58 3.32
C PHE A 26 -1.73 10.55 2.14
N GLY A 27 -2.67 9.59 2.14
CA GLY A 27 -3.63 9.36 1.06
C GLY A 27 -3.10 8.39 0.00
N ALA A 28 -3.97 8.08 -0.96
CA ALA A 28 -3.67 7.25 -2.13
C ALA A 28 -2.64 7.94 -3.05
N LEU A 29 -1.37 7.54 -2.94
CA LEU A 29 -0.27 8.09 -3.72
C LEU A 29 0.31 7.04 -4.68
N PRO A 30 0.80 7.45 -5.87
CA PRO A 30 1.53 6.57 -6.76
C PRO A 30 2.68 5.88 -6.02
N THR A 31 2.78 4.56 -6.17
CA THR A 31 3.73 3.71 -5.45
C THR A 31 4.57 2.92 -6.43
N LEU A 32 5.88 2.92 -6.21
CA LEU A 32 6.85 2.13 -6.96
C LEU A 32 7.27 0.92 -6.13
N ILE A 33 7.32 -0.26 -6.76
CA ILE A 33 7.97 -1.44 -6.18
C ILE A 33 9.39 -1.50 -6.73
N GLU A 34 10.39 -1.44 -5.85
CA GLU A 34 11.80 -1.35 -6.21
C GLU A 34 12.49 -2.73 -6.18
N TRP A 35 13.31 -3.00 -7.19
CA TRP A 35 14.17 -4.18 -7.30
C TRP A 35 15.46 -3.82 -8.01
N ASP A 36 16.58 -3.97 -7.32
CA ASP A 36 17.90 -3.58 -7.83
C ASP A 36 18.79 -4.79 -8.15
N THR A 37 18.49 -5.95 -7.55
CA THR A 37 19.22 -7.20 -7.72
C THR A 37 18.26 -8.40 -7.80
N ASN A 38 18.74 -9.57 -8.24
CA ASN A 38 17.96 -10.83 -8.30
C ASN A 38 16.55 -10.68 -8.89
N ILE A 39 16.45 -9.94 -10.01
CA ILE A 39 15.18 -9.58 -10.63
C ILE A 39 14.35 -10.84 -10.92
N PRO A 40 13.14 -10.98 -10.34
CA PRO A 40 12.31 -12.16 -10.51
C PRO A 40 11.54 -12.13 -11.84
N GLU A 41 10.82 -13.21 -12.12
CA GLU A 41 9.87 -13.26 -13.23
C GLU A 41 8.83 -12.13 -13.14
N LEU A 42 8.40 -11.62 -14.30
CA LEU A 42 7.42 -10.52 -14.40
C LEU A 42 6.15 -10.78 -13.57
N ALA A 43 5.70 -12.03 -13.50
CA ALA A 43 4.52 -12.40 -12.72
C ALA A 43 4.66 -12.05 -11.22
N VAL A 44 5.87 -12.17 -10.66
CA VAL A 44 6.15 -11.81 -9.26
C VAL A 44 6.10 -10.29 -9.08
N LEU A 45 6.67 -9.53 -10.02
CA LEU A 45 6.62 -8.06 -10.01
C LEU A 45 5.16 -7.56 -10.03
N LEU A 46 4.33 -8.16 -10.90
CA LEU A 46 2.91 -7.83 -11.02
C LEU A 46 2.12 -8.19 -9.77
N GLU A 47 2.49 -9.26 -9.08
CA GLU A 47 1.86 -9.66 -7.81
C GLU A 47 2.13 -8.63 -6.70
N GLU A 48 3.39 -8.22 -6.49
CA GLU A 48 3.71 -7.19 -5.49
C GLU A 48 3.07 -5.84 -5.83
N LYS A 49 3.07 -5.46 -7.12
CA LYS A 49 2.34 -4.27 -7.60
C LYS A 49 0.83 -4.37 -7.32
N GLY A 50 0.24 -5.56 -7.47
CA GLY A 50 -1.16 -5.84 -7.13
C GLY A 50 -1.47 -5.69 -5.63
N LYS A 51 -0.53 -6.05 -4.74
CA LYS A 51 -0.68 -5.82 -3.29
C LYS A 51 -0.77 -4.32 -2.97
N ALA A 52 0.08 -3.50 -3.58
CA ALA A 52 0.02 -2.05 -3.41
C ALA A 52 -1.33 -1.48 -3.90
N GLU A 53 -1.81 -1.89 -5.07
CA GLU A 53 -3.11 -1.48 -5.61
C GLU A 53 -4.28 -1.85 -4.68
N ALA A 54 -4.25 -3.05 -4.09
CA ALA A 54 -5.26 -3.50 -3.15
C ALA A 54 -5.29 -2.65 -1.88
N ILE A 55 -4.13 -2.30 -1.33
CA ILE A 55 -4.01 -1.45 -0.15
C ILE A 55 -4.51 -0.04 -0.44
N ILE A 56 -4.09 0.56 -1.57
CA ILE A 56 -4.57 1.88 -1.99
C ILE A 56 -6.09 1.89 -2.12
N SER A 57 -6.65 0.93 -2.85
CA SER A 57 -8.10 0.84 -3.09
C SER A 57 -8.88 0.68 -1.78
N LYS A 58 -8.36 -0.11 -0.84
CA LYS A 58 -8.95 -0.30 0.49
C LYS A 58 -9.00 1.03 1.26
N VAL A 59 -7.90 1.78 1.29
CA VAL A 59 -7.85 3.06 2.02
C VAL A 59 -8.78 4.09 1.39
N GLU A 60 -8.77 4.23 0.05
CA GLU A 60 -9.69 5.15 -0.63
C GLU A 60 -11.17 4.84 -0.35
N SER A 61 -11.53 3.55 -0.28
CA SER A 61 -12.89 3.13 0.03
C SER A 61 -13.31 3.53 1.45
N ILE A 62 -12.39 3.40 2.42
CA ILE A 62 -12.61 3.80 3.82
C ILE A 62 -12.78 5.32 3.94
N GLU A 63 -11.93 6.10 3.25
CA GLU A 63 -12.02 7.56 3.26
C GLU A 63 -13.35 8.04 2.66
N LYS A 64 -13.75 7.50 1.50
CA LYS A 64 -15.04 7.81 0.86
C LYS A 64 -16.22 7.47 1.79
N SER A 65 -16.20 6.29 2.41
CA SER A 65 -17.25 5.87 3.35
C SER A 65 -17.36 6.80 4.57
N SER A 66 -16.22 7.23 5.11
CA SER A 66 -16.15 8.15 6.24
C SER A 66 -16.68 9.54 5.88
N LEU A 67 -16.39 10.03 4.68
CA LEU A 67 -16.91 11.31 4.16
C LEU A 67 -18.44 11.28 4.02
N ILE A 68 -19.00 10.19 3.49
CA ILE A 68 -20.45 10.02 3.37
C ILE A 68 -21.12 10.00 4.75
N ALA A 69 -20.60 9.22 5.70
CA ALA A 69 -21.15 9.14 7.06
C ALA A 69 -21.15 10.51 7.76
N ASN A 70 -20.07 11.28 7.60
CA ASN A 70 -19.95 12.63 8.17
C ASN A 70 -20.84 13.68 7.49
N SER A 71 -21.27 13.44 6.25
CA SER A 71 -22.22 14.29 5.53
C SER A 71 -23.65 14.07 6.04
N VAL A 72 -24.04 12.80 6.23
CA VAL A 72 -25.37 12.41 6.74
C VAL A 72 -25.60 12.96 8.16
N ASN A 73 -24.62 12.85 9.06
CA ASN A 73 -24.75 13.31 10.44
C ASN A 73 -24.87 14.84 10.60
N ARG A 74 -24.59 15.65 9.57
CA ARG A 74 -24.70 17.12 9.63
C ARG A 74 -26.04 17.66 9.13
N GLN A 75 -26.91 16.82 8.56
CA GLN A 75 -28.23 17.20 8.06
C GLN A 75 -29.37 16.87 9.02
N ALA A 76 -29.07 16.31 10.19
CA ALA A 76 -29.99 16.06 11.30
C ALA A 76 -29.68 17.02 12.47
#